data_AF-A0A931LI60-F1
#
_entry.id   AF-A0A931LI60-F1
#
_cell.length_a   1.000
_cell.length_b   1.000
_cell.length_c   1.000
_cell.angle_alpha   90.00
_cell.angle_beta   90.00
_cell.angle_gamma   90.00
#
_symmetry.space_group_name_H-M   'P 1'
#
loop_
_entity.id
_entity.type
_entity.pdbx_description
1 polymer ?
#
loop_
_entity_poly.entity_id
_entity_poly.type
_entity_poly.pdbx_seq_one_letter_code
_entity_poly.pdbx_strand_id
1 'polypeptide(L)'
;MRESMEYPGPVREPLELVGAGGGSVRALLSRMHASAFQGRKLGEAFDAWKRMIDGPGLICLGLAGSMSSAGLAPLVTWLIERRYVDLVVSTSANVTEDLLEQRGVPFYQIDPDRVDDAELWRKGFYRFYDHVVSAVEYDRMEDFLGGFFEHLAAAWTAP
;
A
#
# COMPACT_ATOMS: atom_id res chain seq x y z
N MET A 1 35.16 11.77 -36.89
CA MET A 1 35.01 10.32 -37.06
C MET A 1 35.55 9.67 -35.80
N ARG A 2 34.70 9.33 -34.82
CA ARG A 2 35.12 8.55 -33.64
C ARG A 2 34.77 7.11 -33.96
N GLU A 3 35.79 6.28 -34.13
CA GLU A 3 35.62 4.84 -34.32
C GLU A 3 34.96 4.24 -33.07
N SER A 4 33.81 3.60 -33.28
CA SER A 4 33.14 2.80 -32.26
C SER A 4 33.94 1.52 -32.06
N MET A 5 34.76 1.50 -31.02
CA MET A 5 35.44 0.29 -30.58
C MET A 5 34.39 -0.63 -29.96
N GLU A 6 33.99 -1.68 -30.67
CA GLU A 6 33.14 -2.76 -30.15
C GLU A 6 33.94 -3.55 -29.12
N TYR A 7 33.80 -3.16 -27.86
CA TYR A 7 34.28 -3.94 -26.73
C TYR A 7 33.28 -5.06 -26.42
N PRO A 8 33.70 -6.33 -26.32
CA PRO A 8 32.89 -7.38 -25.74
C PRO A 8 32.83 -7.17 -24.23
N GLY A 9 31.93 -6.30 -23.80
CA GLY A 9 31.70 -5.95 -22.41
C GLY A 9 30.23 -5.63 -22.18
N PRO A 10 29.76 -5.59 -20.92
CA PRO A 10 28.36 -5.28 -20.63
C PRO A 10 27.98 -3.93 -21.26
N VAL A 11 26.75 -3.85 -21.77
CA VAL A 11 26.18 -2.63 -22.36
C VAL A 11 26.42 -1.44 -21.42
N ARG A 12 27.12 -0.42 -21.92
CA ARG A 12 27.46 0.80 -21.16
C ARG A 12 26.57 1.94 -21.63
N GLU A 13 25.36 2.03 -21.07
CA GLU A 13 24.51 3.20 -21.25
C GLU A 13 24.77 4.22 -20.13
N PRO A 14 24.94 5.52 -20.45
CA PRO A 14 25.07 6.55 -19.45
C PRO A 14 23.79 6.65 -18.60
N LEU A 15 23.94 6.96 -17.31
CA LEU A 15 22.81 7.27 -16.46
C LEU A 15 22.23 8.62 -16.88
N GLU A 16 21.05 8.60 -17.48
CA GLU A 16 20.37 9.81 -17.94
C GLU A 16 19.05 9.99 -17.20
N LEU A 17 19.04 10.90 -16.23
CA LEU A 17 17.82 11.35 -15.56
C LEU A 17 17.13 12.51 -16.32
N VAL A 18 17.80 13.10 -17.32
CA VAL A 18 17.53 14.49 -17.72
C VAL A 18 16.59 14.61 -18.91
N GLY A 19 15.46 15.25 -18.63
CA GLY A 19 14.84 16.25 -19.49
C GLY A 19 14.27 17.35 -18.60
N ALA A 20 14.85 18.55 -18.64
CA ALA A 20 14.32 19.72 -17.94
C ALA A 20 13.05 20.20 -18.65
N GLY A 21 11.91 19.70 -18.19
CA GLY A 21 10.61 20.10 -18.69
C GLY A 21 9.54 19.51 -17.80
N GLY A 22 8.57 20.34 -17.42
CA GLY A 22 7.35 19.89 -16.76
C GLY A 22 6.73 18.72 -17.53
N GLY A 23 6.19 17.74 -16.81
CA GLY A 23 5.66 16.52 -17.39
C GLY A 23 4.83 15.76 -16.37
N SER A 24 3.93 14.92 -16.85
CA SER A 24 3.07 14.08 -16.01
C SER A 24 3.89 13.14 -15.12
N VAL A 25 3.28 12.66 -14.02
CA VAL A 25 3.89 11.63 -13.13
C VAL A 25 4.38 10.42 -13.93
N ARG A 26 3.64 10.01 -14.96
CA ARG A 26 4.06 8.96 -15.90
C ARG A 26 5.41 9.26 -16.57
N ALA A 27 5.59 10.48 -17.08
CA ALA A 27 6.84 10.87 -17.75
C ALA A 27 8.02 10.86 -16.76
N LEU A 28 7.78 11.25 -15.51
CA LEU A 28 8.78 11.15 -14.45
C LEU A 28 9.16 9.69 -14.18
N LEU A 29 8.19 8.81 -13.95
CA LEU A 29 8.42 7.38 -13.66
C LEU A 29 9.18 6.68 -14.79
N SER A 30 8.82 6.94 -16.06
CA SER A 30 9.53 6.39 -17.21
C SER A 30 11.00 6.84 -17.27
N ARG A 31 11.32 8.09 -16.92
CA ARG A 31 12.73 8.55 -16.85
C ARG A 31 13.47 7.96 -15.66
N MET A 32 12.79 7.74 -14.53
CA MET A 32 13.40 7.17 -13.34
C MET A 32 13.95 5.75 -13.59
N HIS A 33 13.43 5.00 -14.57
CA HIS A 33 14.00 3.72 -15.03
C HIS A 33 15.48 3.83 -15.46
N ALA A 34 15.92 4.98 -15.97
CA ALA A 34 17.32 5.21 -16.36
C ALA A 34 18.22 5.69 -15.20
N SER A 35 17.65 5.93 -14.00
CA SER A 35 18.35 6.45 -12.81
C SER A 35 19.04 5.35 -11.97
N ALA A 36 19.43 5.61 -10.72
CA ALA A 36 20.01 4.59 -9.83
C ALA A 36 19.17 4.43 -8.54
N PHE A 37 19.46 3.38 -7.76
CA PHE A 37 18.82 3.10 -6.46
C PHE A 37 17.29 3.01 -6.54
N GLN A 38 16.57 3.58 -5.57
CA GLN A 38 15.11 3.51 -5.47
C GLN A 38 14.41 4.23 -6.62
N GLY A 39 15.07 5.21 -7.25
CA GLY A 39 14.55 5.84 -8.46
C GLY A 39 14.33 4.82 -9.57
N ARG A 40 15.36 4.02 -9.86
CA ARG A 40 15.29 2.94 -10.85
C ARG A 40 14.22 1.93 -10.49
N LYS A 41 14.16 1.51 -9.22
CA LYS A 41 13.16 0.54 -8.75
C LYS A 41 11.73 1.01 -8.94
N LEU A 42 11.46 2.30 -8.72
CA LEU A 42 10.14 2.85 -8.96
C LEU A 42 9.77 2.87 -10.45
N GLY A 43 10.72 3.20 -11.33
CA GLY A 43 10.52 3.13 -12.78
C GLY A 43 10.29 1.69 -13.27
N GLU A 44 11.11 0.74 -12.82
CA GLU A 44 10.95 -0.69 -13.10
C GLU A 44 9.59 -1.23 -12.63
N ALA A 45 9.13 -0.82 -11.43
CA ALA A 45 7.84 -1.21 -10.88
C ALA A 45 6.67 -0.61 -11.70
N PHE A 46 6.77 0.65 -12.13
CA PHE A 46 5.78 1.28 -13.00
C PHE A 46 5.64 0.53 -14.34
N ASP A 47 6.75 0.18 -14.98
CA ASP A 47 6.73 -0.56 -16.24
C ASP A 47 6.21 -1.99 -16.07
N ALA A 48 6.55 -2.66 -14.97
CA ALA A 48 6.00 -3.97 -14.63
C ALA A 48 4.48 -3.90 -14.43
N TRP A 49 4.00 -2.94 -13.64
CA TRP A 49 2.58 -2.74 -13.38
C TRP A 49 1.78 -2.45 -14.66
N LYS A 50 2.31 -1.59 -15.54
CA LYS A 50 1.70 -1.32 -16.84
C LYS A 50 1.58 -2.60 -17.68
N ARG A 51 2.64 -3.41 -17.76
CA ARG A 51 2.60 -4.69 -18.50
C ARG A 51 1.59 -5.68 -17.90
N MET A 52 1.41 -5.67 -16.58
CA MET A 52 0.40 -6.51 -15.92
C MET A 52 -1.01 -6.07 -16.31
N ILE A 53 -1.29 -4.77 -16.28
CA ILE A 53 -2.61 -4.22 -16.68
C ILE A 53 -2.92 -4.45 -18.16
N ASP A 54 -1.94 -4.26 -19.05
CA ASP A 54 -2.11 -4.42 -20.49
C ASP A 54 -2.13 -5.90 -20.93
N GLY A 55 -1.75 -6.81 -20.04
CA GLY A 55 -1.61 -8.24 -20.31
C GLY A 55 -2.88 -9.05 -20.04
N PRO A 56 -2.98 -10.30 -20.53
CA PRO A 56 -4.13 -11.18 -20.30
C PRO A 56 -4.10 -11.90 -18.93
N GLY A 57 -3.21 -11.49 -18.02
CA GLY A 57 -2.97 -12.17 -16.75
C GLY A 57 -3.92 -11.74 -15.63
N LEU A 58 -3.97 -12.54 -14.56
CA LEU A 58 -4.63 -12.17 -13.31
C LEU A 58 -3.68 -11.37 -12.43
N ILE A 59 -4.18 -10.31 -11.80
CA ILE A 59 -3.43 -9.47 -10.86
C ILE A 59 -3.85 -9.81 -9.43
N CYS A 60 -2.94 -10.45 -8.70
CA CYS A 60 -3.09 -10.73 -7.27
C CYS A 60 -2.37 -9.65 -6.45
N LEU A 61 -3.10 -8.92 -5.61
CA LEU A 61 -2.57 -7.91 -4.68
C LEU A 61 -2.40 -8.51 -3.29
N GLY A 62 -1.16 -8.61 -2.83
CA GLY A 62 -0.82 -8.99 -1.46
C GLY A 62 -0.69 -7.78 -0.55
N LEU A 63 -1.49 -7.71 0.52
CA LEU A 63 -1.44 -6.67 1.54
C LEU A 63 -0.87 -7.25 2.84
N ALA A 64 0.35 -6.83 3.16
CA ALA A 64 1.01 -7.14 4.43
C ALA A 64 0.82 -6.00 5.43
N GLY A 65 0.87 -6.32 6.72
CA GLY A 65 0.72 -5.32 7.77
C GLY A 65 -0.65 -4.66 7.78
N SER A 66 -0.65 -3.36 8.03
CA SER A 66 -1.77 -2.53 8.49
C SER A 66 -1.95 -1.37 7.51
N MET A 67 -2.21 -1.70 6.23
CA MET A 67 -2.24 -0.73 5.12
C MET A 67 -3.50 0.15 5.19
N SER A 68 -4.57 -0.37 5.76
CA SER A 68 -5.84 0.34 5.87
C SER A 68 -5.73 1.47 6.89
N SER A 69 -5.23 1.19 8.09
CA SER A 69 -4.92 2.23 9.09
C SER A 69 -3.80 3.20 8.66
N ALA A 70 -2.90 2.76 7.78
CA ALA A 70 -1.88 3.61 7.15
C ALA A 70 -2.44 4.58 6.08
N GLY A 71 -3.77 4.60 5.87
CA GLY A 71 -4.44 5.50 4.95
C GLY A 71 -4.36 5.08 3.48
N LEU A 72 -4.07 3.80 3.21
CA LEU A 72 -4.00 3.26 1.84
C LEU A 72 -5.27 2.55 1.40
N ALA A 73 -6.27 2.40 2.27
CA ALA A 73 -7.57 1.82 1.92
C ALA A 73 -8.21 2.51 0.69
N PRO A 74 -8.23 3.86 0.55
CA PRO A 74 -8.78 4.50 -0.65
C PRO A 74 -8.05 4.13 -1.94
N LEU A 75 -6.73 3.88 -1.90
CA LEU A 75 -5.96 3.43 -3.06
C LEU A 75 -6.33 2.00 -3.43
N VAL A 76 -6.44 1.11 -2.44
CA VAL A 76 -6.86 -0.29 -2.66
C VAL A 76 -8.27 -0.33 -3.25
N THR A 77 -9.22 0.42 -2.68
CA THR A 77 -10.59 0.56 -3.21
C THR A 77 -10.58 1.07 -4.64
N TRP A 78 -9.80 2.13 -4.94
CA TRP A 78 -9.67 2.68 -6.28
C TRP A 78 -9.18 1.65 -7.32
N LEU A 79 -8.23 0.78 -6.93
CA LEU A 79 -7.70 -0.29 -7.77
C LEU A 79 -8.75 -1.39 -8.03
N ILE A 80 -9.50 -1.78 -7.00
CA ILE A 80 -10.56 -2.80 -7.08
C ILE A 80 -11.70 -2.30 -7.97
N GLU A 81 -12.21 -1.10 -7.72
CA GLU A 81 -13.34 -0.51 -8.46
C GLU A 81 -13.05 -0.38 -9.97
N ARG A 82 -11.78 -0.17 -10.33
CA ARG A 82 -11.34 -0.05 -11.73
C ARG A 82 -10.91 -1.38 -12.34
N ARG A 83 -11.02 -2.48 -11.60
CA ARG A 83 -10.59 -3.83 -12.02
C ARG A 83 -9.12 -3.89 -12.41
N TYR A 84 -8.27 -3.15 -11.69
CA TYR A 84 -6.82 -3.28 -11.80
C TYR A 84 -6.25 -4.40 -10.91
N VAL A 85 -7.09 -5.02 -10.08
CA VAL A 85 -6.77 -6.15 -9.22
C VAL A 85 -7.91 -7.15 -9.31
N ASP A 86 -7.58 -8.44 -9.44
CA ASP A 86 -8.56 -9.53 -9.53
C ASP A 86 -8.71 -10.29 -8.22
N LEU A 87 -7.62 -10.40 -7.44
CA LEU A 87 -7.60 -11.09 -6.16
C LEU A 87 -6.86 -10.27 -5.12
N VAL A 88 -7.47 -10.07 -3.95
CA VAL A 88 -6.79 -9.48 -2.79
C VAL A 88 -6.48 -10.58 -1.79
N VAL A 89 -5.22 -10.65 -1.38
CA VAL A 89 -4.75 -11.52 -0.29
C VAL A 89 -4.21 -10.63 0.80
N SER A 90 -4.82 -10.68 1.99
CA SER A 90 -4.48 -9.75 3.07
C SER A 90 -4.34 -10.48 4.41
N THR A 91 -3.56 -9.89 5.31
CA THR A 91 -3.69 -10.13 6.75
C THR A 91 -5.08 -9.71 7.24
N SER A 92 -5.54 -10.28 8.35
CA SER A 92 -6.82 -9.89 8.97
C SER A 92 -6.85 -8.42 9.43
N ALA A 93 -5.68 -7.86 9.77
CA ALA A 93 -5.52 -6.48 10.22
C ALA A 93 -6.20 -5.46 9.28
N ASN A 94 -5.93 -5.55 7.97
CA ASN A 94 -6.54 -4.63 7.00
C ASN A 94 -8.06 -4.70 6.97
N VAL A 95 -8.66 -5.89 7.17
CA VAL A 95 -10.12 -6.04 7.16
C VAL A 95 -10.74 -5.36 8.38
N THR A 96 -10.14 -5.55 9.56
CA THR A 96 -10.62 -4.91 10.80
C THR A 96 -10.43 -3.39 10.77
N GLU A 97 -9.27 -2.93 10.29
CA GLU A 97 -8.91 -1.51 10.28
C GLU A 97 -9.68 -0.71 9.23
N ASP A 98 -9.97 -1.29 8.06
CA ASP A 98 -10.82 -0.64 7.05
C ASP A 98 -12.22 -0.37 7.61
N LEU A 99 -12.78 -1.29 8.40
CA LEU A 99 -14.08 -1.10 9.06
C LEU A 99 -14.07 0.05 10.08
N LEU A 100 -12.94 0.32 10.75
CA LEU A 100 -12.82 1.46 11.66
C LEU A 100 -12.91 2.79 10.90
N GLU A 101 -12.20 2.91 9.79
CA GLU A 101 -12.23 4.12 8.97
C GLU A 101 -13.65 4.37 8.42
N GLN A 102 -14.32 3.32 7.93
CA GLN A 102 -15.72 3.41 7.46
C GLN A 102 -16.72 3.81 8.56
N ARG A 103 -16.36 3.62 9.83
CA ARG A 103 -17.15 4.07 10.99
C ARG A 103 -16.79 5.47 11.47
N GLY A 104 -15.93 6.17 10.74
CA GLY A 104 -15.49 7.52 11.05
C GLY A 104 -14.48 7.59 12.19
N VAL A 105 -13.80 6.48 12.50
CA VAL A 105 -12.75 6.45 13.51
C VAL A 105 -11.42 6.86 12.84
N PRO A 106 -10.82 8.00 13.23
CA PRO A 106 -9.59 8.46 12.62
C PRO A 106 -8.35 7.74 13.19
N PHE A 107 -7.36 7.53 12.33
CA PHE A 107 -5.99 7.21 12.73
C PHE A 107 -5.15 8.50 12.75
N TYR A 108 -4.25 8.63 13.72
CA TYR A 108 -3.42 9.81 13.90
C TYR A 108 -1.95 9.47 13.75
N GLN A 109 -1.22 10.24 12.93
CA GLN A 109 0.24 10.12 12.82
C GLN A 109 0.93 10.59 14.10
N ILE A 110 2.02 9.91 14.44
CA ILE A 110 2.91 10.24 15.57
C ILE A 110 4.37 10.09 15.14
N ASP A 111 5.29 10.74 15.85
CA ASP A 111 6.72 10.46 15.70
C ASP A 111 7.07 9.21 16.50
N PRO A 112 7.41 8.08 15.84
CA PRO A 112 7.60 6.82 16.53
C PRO A 112 8.79 6.82 17.51
N ASP A 113 9.76 7.71 17.32
CA ASP A 113 10.96 7.80 18.14
C ASP A 113 10.79 8.75 19.34
N ARG A 114 9.66 9.47 19.42
CA ARG A 114 9.39 10.50 20.44
C ARG A 114 8.11 10.28 21.24
N VAL A 115 7.62 9.04 21.30
CA VAL A 115 6.44 8.66 22.08
C VAL A 115 6.76 7.56 23.08
N ASP A 116 6.10 7.59 24.23
CA ASP A 116 6.14 6.54 25.25
C ASP A 116 4.87 5.68 25.16
N ASP A 117 5.04 4.37 24.93
CA ASP A 117 3.92 3.43 24.82
C ASP A 117 3.12 3.31 26.14
N ALA A 118 3.77 3.47 27.31
CA ALA A 118 3.07 3.48 28.58
C ALA A 118 2.16 4.71 28.72
N GLU A 119 2.60 5.85 28.18
CA GLU A 119 1.79 7.06 28.14
C GLU A 119 0.62 6.93 27.14
N LEU A 120 0.87 6.38 25.96
CA LEU A 120 -0.17 6.10 24.96
C LEU A 120 -1.26 5.18 25.52
N TRP A 121 -0.86 4.09 26.19
CA TRP A 121 -1.78 3.19 26.87
C TRP A 121 -2.63 3.94 27.92
N ARG A 122 -2.00 4.74 28.79
CA ARG A 122 -2.72 5.53 29.80
C ARG A 122 -3.68 6.55 29.19
N LYS A 123 -3.38 7.04 27.98
CA LYS A 123 -4.25 7.94 27.20
C LYS A 123 -5.30 7.22 26.37
N GLY A 124 -5.32 5.89 26.38
CA GLY A 124 -6.31 5.09 25.66
C GLY A 124 -6.06 5.02 24.17
N PHE A 125 -4.80 4.85 23.75
CA PHE A 125 -4.43 4.67 22.36
C PHE A 125 -3.78 3.29 22.12
N TYR A 126 -4.18 2.64 21.03
CA TYR A 126 -3.40 1.56 20.41
C TYR A 126 -2.48 2.15 19.35
N ARG A 127 -1.26 1.62 19.28
CA ARG A 127 -0.20 2.11 18.39
C ARG A 127 0.15 1.06 17.35
N PHE A 128 0.24 1.52 16.10
CA PHE A 128 0.73 0.78 14.95
C PHE A 128 1.94 1.55 14.40
N TYR A 129 3.15 1.23 14.89
CA TYR A 129 4.39 1.90 14.50
C TYR A 129 4.36 3.44 14.63
N ASP A 130 4.01 4.17 13.57
CA ASP A 130 4.02 5.63 13.45
C ASP A 130 2.61 6.25 13.42
N HIS A 131 1.58 5.47 13.73
CA HIS A 131 0.22 5.97 13.89
C HIS A 131 -0.53 5.30 15.04
N VAL A 132 -1.59 5.95 15.53
CA VAL A 132 -2.40 5.50 16.67
C VAL A 132 -3.89 5.61 16.39
N VAL A 133 -4.67 4.83 17.14
CA VAL A 133 -6.14 4.84 17.13
C VAL A 133 -6.67 4.81 18.57
N SER A 134 -7.87 5.33 18.79
CA SER A 134 -8.52 5.23 20.09
C SER A 134 -8.77 3.76 20.45
N ALA A 135 -8.26 3.32 21.59
CA ALA A 135 -8.49 1.97 22.11
C ALA A 135 -9.99 1.70 22.31
N VAL A 136 -10.73 2.68 22.85
CA VAL A 136 -12.18 2.54 23.08
C VAL A 136 -12.95 2.33 21.77
N GLU A 137 -12.61 3.07 20.72
CA GLU A 137 -13.29 2.89 19.43
C GLU A 137 -12.88 1.59 18.73
N TYR A 138 -11.63 1.16 18.92
CA TYR A 138 -11.13 -0.12 18.44
C TYR A 138 -11.87 -1.28 19.13
N ASP A 139 -11.95 -1.28 20.45
CA ASP A 139 -12.64 -2.31 21.24
C ASP A 139 -14.13 -2.38 20.87
N ARG A 140 -14.80 -1.22 20.69
CA ARG A 140 -16.19 -1.16 20.21
C ARG A 140 -16.37 -1.77 18.82
N MET A 141 -15.34 -1.70 17.97
CA MET A 141 -15.38 -2.34 16.67
C MET A 141 -15.27 -3.86 16.81
N GLU A 142 -14.36 -4.35 17.66
CA GLU A 142 -14.27 -5.78 17.96
C GLU A 142 -15.58 -6.33 18.54
N ASP A 143 -16.24 -5.61 19.45
CA ASP A 143 -17.55 -6.00 19.98
C ASP A 143 -18.62 -6.11 18.88
N PHE A 144 -18.64 -5.15 17.95
CA PHE A 144 -19.56 -5.19 16.81
C PHE A 144 -19.28 -6.38 15.88
N LEU A 145 -18.00 -6.68 15.60
CA LEU A 145 -17.61 -7.85 14.82
C LEU A 145 -18.00 -9.15 15.54
N GLY A 146 -17.81 -9.21 16.86
CA GLY A 146 -18.26 -10.31 17.70
C GLY A 146 -19.75 -10.58 17.53
N GLY A 147 -20.58 -9.54 17.66
CA GLY A 147 -22.02 -9.64 17.44
C GLY A 147 -22.40 -10.06 16.02
N PHE A 148 -21.67 -9.59 15.00
CA PHE A 148 -21.85 -10.04 13.62
C PHE A 148 -21.58 -11.55 13.48
N PHE A 149 -20.48 -12.05 14.04
CA PHE A 149 -20.14 -13.48 13.96
C PHE A 149 -21.10 -14.36 14.76
N GLU A 150 -21.58 -13.92 15.92
CA GLU A 150 -22.62 -14.62 16.67
C GLU A 150 -23.93 -14.71 15.88
N HIS A 151 -24.36 -13.60 15.29
CA HIS A 151 -25.53 -13.57 14.43
C HIS A 151 -25.35 -14.49 13.22
N LEU A 152 -24.19 -14.41 12.56
CA LEU A 152 -23.85 -15.27 11.43
C LEU A 152 -23.94 -16.73 11.85
N ALA A 153 -23.32 -17.13 12.96
CA ALA A 153 -23.35 -18.52 13.42
C ALA A 153 -24.76 -19.03 13.74
N ALA A 154 -25.63 -18.18 14.28
CA ALA A 154 -27.02 -18.53 14.56
C ALA A 154 -27.91 -18.61 13.31
N ALA A 155 -27.68 -17.71 12.34
CA ALA A 155 -28.45 -17.62 11.09
C ALA A 155 -27.89 -18.50 9.97
N TRP A 156 -26.67 -18.99 10.11
CA TRP A 156 -26.01 -19.83 9.12
C TRP A 156 -26.66 -21.21 9.08
N THR A 157 -27.66 -21.34 8.22
CA THR A 157 -28.07 -22.65 7.70
C THR A 157 -26.95 -23.10 6.77
N ALA A 158 -26.09 -23.98 7.25
CA ALA A 158 -25.12 -24.67 6.39
C ALA A 158 -25.82 -25.24 5.15
N PRO A 159 -25.12 -25.42 4.02
CA PRO A 159 -25.65 -26.22 2.92
C PRO A 159 -26.08 -27.62 3.38
#